data_AF-H1Y6A9-F1
#
_entry.id   AF-H1Y6A9-F1
#
_cell.length_a   1.000
_cell.length_b   1.000
_cell.length_c   1.000
_cell.angle_alpha   90.00
_cell.angle_beta   90.00
_cell.angle_gamma   90.00
#
_symmetry.space_group_name_H-M   'P 1'
#
loop_
_entity.id
_entity.type
_entity.pdbx_description
1 polymer ?
#
loop_
_entity_poly.entity_id
_entity_poly.type
_entity_poly.pdbx_seq_one_letter_code
_entity_poly.pdbx_strand_id
1 'polypeptide(L)'
;MLLGSTDTRQQQHHNEEALIIQLLSQSRYAEAYLLLQNEPPNIPSTQYNLALCHYWAGNYREALICLDKARVALPTGNKHPYALNNQFYTAILRQQNKLDDHRQAITKGYVSLFSVWVHDSIIRLQTDCWLQLGDFSKVIEVAAPIAHKNYQNVADALQKAKNQTSL
;
A
#
# COMPACT_ATOMS: atom_id res chain seq x y z
N MET A 1 -33.49 -4.86 27.29
CA MET A 1 -32.93 -5.54 26.11
C MET A 1 -32.54 -4.49 25.08
N LEU A 2 -31.24 -4.19 24.93
CA LEU A 2 -30.69 -3.37 23.84
C LEU A 2 -29.64 -4.23 23.14
N LEU A 3 -30.05 -4.95 22.09
CA LEU A 3 -29.20 -5.86 21.31
C LEU A 3 -29.14 -5.48 19.81
N GLY A 4 -29.66 -4.32 19.41
CA GLY A 4 -29.75 -3.91 17.99
C GLY A 4 -28.77 -2.83 17.51
N SER A 5 -28.01 -2.19 18.42
CA SER A 5 -27.18 -1.02 18.10
C SER A 5 -25.72 -1.34 17.76
N THR A 6 -25.24 -2.56 18.05
CA THR A 6 -23.87 -3.00 17.73
C THR A 6 -23.76 -3.54 16.30
N ASP A 7 -24.72 -4.34 15.85
CA ASP A 7 -24.72 -4.92 14.51
C ASP A 7 -24.86 -3.87 13.40
N THR A 8 -25.69 -2.85 13.63
CA THR A 8 -25.94 -1.77 12.66
C THR A 8 -24.70 -0.90 12.42
N ARG A 9 -23.93 -0.59 13.48
CA ARG A 9 -22.68 0.19 13.36
C ARG A 9 -21.56 -0.60 12.68
N GLN A 10 -21.43 -1.88 12.97
CA GLN A 10 -20.40 -2.73 12.33
C GLN A 10 -20.70 -2.93 10.83
N GLN A 11 -21.97 -3.12 10.46
CA GLN A 11 -22.40 -3.19 9.06
C GLN A 11 -22.17 -1.88 8.32
N GLN A 12 -22.44 -0.73 8.95
CA GLN A 12 -22.19 0.58 8.36
C GLN A 12 -20.70 0.80 8.05
N HIS A 13 -19.80 0.48 8.99
CA HIS A 13 -18.36 0.61 8.78
C HIS A 13 -17.82 -0.34 7.69
N HIS A 14 -18.39 -1.54 7.56
CA HIS A 14 -18.01 -2.46 6.49
C HIS A 14 -18.42 -1.92 5.10
N ASN A 15 -19.61 -1.32 5.02
CA ASN A 15 -20.09 -0.69 3.78
C ASN A 15 -19.26 0.54 3.40
N GLU A 16 -18.80 1.33 4.39
CA GLU A 16 -17.92 2.48 4.15
C GLU A 16 -16.55 2.07 3.62
N GLU A 17 -15.93 1.02 4.18
CA GLU A 17 -14.65 0.51 3.66
C GLU A 17 -14.81 0.04 2.20
N ALA A 18 -15.84 -0.74 1.89
CA ALA A 18 -16.11 -1.21 0.53
C ALA A 18 -16.30 -0.04 -0.45
N LEU A 19 -17.03 1.01 -0.03
CA LEU A 19 -17.21 2.22 -0.82
C LEU A 19 -15.89 2.96 -1.05
N ILE A 20 -15.03 3.09 -0.04
CA ILE A 20 -13.71 3.72 -0.17
C ILE A 20 -12.88 2.99 -1.24
N ILE A 21 -12.83 1.65 -1.19
CA ILE A 21 -12.10 0.84 -2.19
C ILE A 21 -12.67 1.08 -3.59
N GLN A 22 -14.00 1.08 -3.72
CA GLN A 22 -14.65 1.34 -5.00
C GLN A 22 -14.28 2.72 -5.55
N LEU A 23 -14.36 3.77 -4.72
CA LEU A 23 -14.03 5.14 -5.11
C LEU A 23 -12.56 5.25 -5.59
N LEU A 24 -11.62 4.68 -4.85
CA LEU A 24 -10.21 4.67 -5.23
C LEU A 24 -9.96 3.91 -6.54
N SER A 25 -10.62 2.76 -6.74
CA SER A 25 -10.52 2.02 -8.02
C SER A 25 -11.09 2.80 -9.21
N GLN A 26 -12.04 3.70 -8.98
CA GLN A 26 -12.63 4.59 -9.97
C GLN A 26 -11.91 5.94 -10.09
N SER A 27 -10.75 6.09 -9.43
CA SER A 27 -9.98 7.34 -9.39
C SER A 27 -10.75 8.54 -8.79
N ARG A 28 -11.75 8.28 -7.94
CA ARG A 28 -12.52 9.29 -7.19
C ARG A 28 -11.84 9.61 -5.86
N TYR A 29 -10.61 10.14 -5.95
CA TYR A 29 -9.74 10.36 -4.79
C TYR A 29 -10.28 11.43 -3.83
N ALA A 30 -11.03 12.42 -4.31
CA ALA A 30 -11.60 13.47 -3.46
C ALA A 30 -12.65 12.90 -2.50
N GLU A 31 -13.62 12.14 -3.03
CA GLU A 31 -14.65 11.49 -2.22
C GLU A 31 -14.05 10.45 -1.27
N ALA A 32 -13.08 9.64 -1.75
CA ALA A 32 -12.39 8.67 -0.92
C ALA A 32 -11.64 9.35 0.24
N TYR A 33 -10.95 10.46 -0.02
CA TYR A 33 -10.22 11.21 1.00
C TYR A 33 -11.15 11.74 2.11
N LEU A 34 -12.32 12.28 1.75
CA LEU A 34 -13.31 12.76 2.74
C LEU A 34 -13.78 11.64 3.68
N LEU A 35 -13.98 10.43 3.16
CA LEU A 35 -14.37 9.29 3.98
C LEU A 35 -13.21 8.81 4.87
N LEU A 36 -12.01 8.71 4.30
CA LEU A 36 -10.80 8.27 5.01
C LEU A 36 -10.41 9.21 6.16
N GLN A 37 -10.67 10.52 6.06
CA GLN A 37 -10.41 11.47 7.14
C GLN A 37 -11.25 11.20 8.40
N ASN A 38 -12.38 10.51 8.27
CA ASN A 38 -13.25 10.15 9.38
C ASN A 38 -12.91 8.77 9.99
N GLU A 39 -12.03 7.99 9.34
CA GLU A 39 -11.58 6.71 9.88
C GLU A 39 -10.52 6.91 10.99
N PRO A 40 -10.42 5.97 11.95
CA PRO A 40 -9.41 6.03 12.99
C PRO A 40 -7.97 6.08 12.41
N PRO A 41 -7.12 7.02 12.85
CA PRO A 41 -5.83 7.29 12.21
C PRO A 41 -4.79 6.19 12.43
N ASN A 42 -5.02 5.25 13.34
CA ASN A 42 -4.11 4.15 13.67
C ASN A 42 -4.36 2.87 12.85
N ILE A 43 -5.27 2.89 11.88
CA ILE A 43 -5.57 1.74 11.03
C ILE A 43 -4.60 1.74 9.83
N PRO A 44 -3.85 0.65 9.58
CA PRO A 44 -2.88 0.60 8.48
C PRO A 44 -3.49 0.81 7.09
N SER A 45 -4.64 0.20 6.81
CA SER A 45 -5.32 0.35 5.51
C SER A 45 -5.78 1.78 5.28
N THR A 46 -6.32 2.45 6.31
CA THR A 46 -6.69 3.88 6.25
C THR A 46 -5.50 4.74 5.89
N GLN A 47 -4.37 4.58 6.60
CA GLN A 47 -3.16 5.36 6.32
C GLN A 47 -2.59 5.08 4.94
N TYR A 48 -2.58 3.81 4.50
CA TYR A 48 -2.15 3.45 3.15
C TYR A 48 -3.04 4.08 2.07
N ASN A 49 -4.36 4.01 2.24
CA ASN A 49 -5.31 4.58 1.28
C ASN A 49 -5.28 6.12 1.26
N LEU A 50 -5.01 6.78 2.40
CA LEU A 50 -4.69 8.21 2.45
C LEU A 50 -3.41 8.52 1.68
N ALA A 51 -2.38 7.68 1.80
CA ALA A 51 -1.14 7.85 1.03
C ALA A 51 -1.40 7.78 -0.47
N LEU A 52 -2.29 6.90 -0.95
CA LEU A 52 -2.70 6.87 -2.36
C LEU A 52 -3.36 8.18 -2.81
N CYS A 53 -4.23 8.77 -1.97
CA CYS A 53 -4.84 10.07 -2.26
C CYS A 53 -3.78 11.18 -2.35
N HIS A 54 -2.85 11.23 -1.40
CA HIS A 54 -1.75 12.20 -1.40
C HIS A 54 -0.82 12.00 -2.59
N TYR A 55 -0.48 10.75 -2.92
CA TYR A 55 0.34 10.40 -4.08
C TYR A 55 -0.32 10.89 -5.37
N TRP A 56 -1.62 10.61 -5.55
CA TRP A 56 -2.35 11.02 -6.74
C TRP A 56 -2.41 12.55 -6.89
N ALA A 57 -2.53 13.27 -5.78
CA ALA A 57 -2.48 14.72 -5.74
C ALA A 57 -1.06 15.32 -5.92
N GLY A 58 -0.02 14.51 -6.06
CA GLY A 58 1.38 14.96 -6.14
C GLY A 58 1.99 15.38 -4.80
N ASN A 59 1.29 15.16 -3.69
CA ASN A 59 1.73 15.49 -2.34
C ASN A 59 2.61 14.38 -1.76
N TYR A 60 3.76 14.11 -2.40
CA TYR A 60 4.59 12.94 -2.11
C TYR A 60 5.14 12.90 -0.68
N ARG A 61 5.43 14.05 -0.06
CA ARG A 61 5.89 14.10 1.34
C ARG A 61 4.81 13.65 2.32
N GLU A 62 3.57 14.09 2.12
CA GLU A 62 2.44 13.63 2.93
C GLU A 62 2.13 12.15 2.70
N ALA A 63 2.25 11.68 1.45
CA ALA A 63 2.13 10.26 1.15
C ALA A 63 3.16 9.43 1.93
N LEU A 64 4.42 9.87 2.00
CA LEU A 64 5.47 9.22 2.78
C LEU A 64 5.14 9.17 4.28
N ILE A 65 4.62 10.26 4.87
CA ILE A 65 4.21 10.32 6.27
C ILE A 65 3.10 9.30 6.55
N CYS A 66 2.09 9.23 5.69
CA CYS A 66 1.02 8.24 5.79
C CYS A 66 1.56 6.80 5.66
N LEU A 67 2.49 6.55 4.74
CA LEU A 67 3.11 5.24 4.54
C LEU A 67 3.93 4.79 5.76
N ASP A 68 4.65 5.71 6.40
CA ASP A 68 5.39 5.41 7.63
C ASP A 68 4.43 5.06 8.79
N LYS A 69 3.32 5.79 8.93
CA LYS A 69 2.26 5.46 9.91
C LYS A 69 1.65 4.09 9.63
N ALA A 70 1.33 3.79 8.37
CA ALA A 70 0.80 2.49 7.96
C ALA A 70 1.77 1.36 8.33
N ARG A 71 3.07 1.54 8.04
CA ARG A 71 4.12 0.56 8.34
C ARG A 71 4.28 0.28 9.83
N VAL A 72 4.28 1.32 10.67
CA VAL A 72 4.40 1.19 12.13
C VAL A 72 3.19 0.45 12.73
N ALA A 73 2.00 0.64 12.15
CA ALA A 73 0.77 0.02 12.63
C ALA A 73 0.54 -1.39 12.06
N LEU A 74 1.41 -1.92 11.20
CA LEU A 74 1.23 -3.27 10.64
C LEU A 74 1.29 -4.33 11.75
N PRO A 75 0.42 -5.35 11.69
CA PRO A 75 0.45 -6.44 12.66
C PRO A 75 1.76 -7.22 12.54
N THR A 76 2.42 -7.42 13.68
CA THR A 76 3.58 -8.30 13.78
C THR A 76 3.11 -9.75 13.80
N GLY A 77 3.72 -10.61 12.97
CA GLY A 77 3.56 -12.06 13.13
C GLY A 77 2.66 -12.80 12.14
N ASN A 78 2.17 -12.18 11.06
CA ASN A 78 1.54 -12.98 9.99
C ASN A 78 2.56 -13.55 9.03
N LYS A 79 2.94 -14.79 9.33
CA LYS A 79 3.53 -15.71 8.36
C LYS A 79 2.45 -15.97 7.32
N HIS A 80 2.68 -15.54 6.08
CA HIS A 80 1.93 -16.11 4.96
C HIS A 80 1.97 -17.64 5.16
N PRO A 81 0.81 -18.34 5.18
CA PRO A 81 0.79 -19.77 5.34
C PRO A 81 1.50 -20.36 4.11
N TYR A 82 2.74 -20.78 4.35
CA TYR A 82 3.64 -21.49 3.46
C TYR A 82 3.88 -20.83 2.09
N ALA A 83 5.16 -20.64 1.75
CA ALA A 83 5.55 -20.68 0.35
C ALA A 83 5.11 -22.05 -0.16
N LEU A 84 3.91 -22.14 -0.74
CA LEU A 84 3.46 -23.33 -1.42
C LEU A 84 4.53 -23.54 -2.50
N ASN A 85 5.25 -24.66 -2.41
CA ASN A 85 6.14 -25.11 -3.47
C ASN A 85 5.27 -25.52 -4.67
N ASN A 86 4.66 -24.51 -5.28
CA ASN A 86 3.64 -24.59 -6.29
C ASN A 86 4.10 -23.67 -7.42
N GLN A 87 4.56 -24.31 -8.50
CA GLN A 87 5.06 -23.62 -9.68
C GLN A 87 4.00 -22.74 -10.33
N PHE A 88 2.73 -23.15 -10.30
CA PHE A 88 1.62 -22.36 -10.84
C PHE A 88 1.40 -21.07 -10.04
N TYR A 89 1.41 -21.17 -8.71
CA TYR A 89 1.37 -19.99 -7.85
C TYR A 89 2.56 -19.04 -8.12
N THR A 90 3.78 -19.58 -8.26
CA THR A 90 4.96 -18.76 -8.57
C THR A 90 4.85 -18.09 -9.94
N ALA A 91 4.26 -18.75 -10.92
CA ALA A 91 4.00 -18.16 -12.24
C ALA A 91 2.99 -16.99 -12.15
N ILE A 92 1.92 -17.14 -11.37
CA ILE A 92 0.95 -16.07 -11.10
C ILE A 92 1.64 -14.88 -10.44
N LEU A 93 2.40 -15.13 -9.36
CA LEU A 93 3.12 -14.09 -8.63
C LEU A 93 4.09 -13.32 -9.53
N ARG A 94 4.82 -14.01 -10.42
CA ARG A 94 5.72 -13.36 -11.39
C ARG A 94 4.98 -12.43 -12.36
N GLN A 95 3.76 -12.76 -12.76
CA GLN A 95 2.97 -11.85 -13.60
C GLN A 95 2.42 -10.69 -12.78
N GLN A 96 1.97 -10.93 -11.56
CA GLN A 96 1.52 -9.86 -10.65
C GLN A 96 2.63 -8.86 -10.32
N ASN A 97 3.88 -9.31 -10.15
CA ASN A 97 5.01 -8.43 -9.84
C ASN A 97 5.36 -7.44 -10.96
N LYS A 98 4.79 -7.62 -12.17
CA LYS A 98 4.90 -6.67 -13.30
C LYS A 98 3.79 -5.61 -13.29
N LEU A 99 2.78 -5.76 -12.45
CA LEU A 99 1.67 -4.83 -12.34
C LEU A 99 1.99 -3.73 -11.33
N ASP A 100 1.34 -2.58 -11.48
CA ASP A 100 1.36 -1.50 -10.50
C ASP A 100 0.25 -1.65 -9.44
N ASP A 101 0.04 -2.87 -8.96
CA ASP A 101 -0.95 -3.23 -7.94
C ASP A 101 -0.71 -2.51 -6.59
N HIS A 102 0.53 -2.12 -6.27
CA HIS A 102 0.86 -1.24 -5.13
C HIS A 102 0.26 0.18 -5.23
N ARG A 103 -0.45 0.51 -6.31
CA ARG A 103 -1.25 1.74 -6.47
C ARG A 103 -2.74 1.51 -6.23
N GLN A 104 -3.13 0.29 -5.87
CA GLN A 104 -4.51 -0.08 -5.59
C GLN A 104 -4.80 0.03 -4.09
N ALA A 105 -6.04 0.37 -3.76
CA ALA A 105 -6.49 0.45 -2.38
C ALA A 105 -6.49 -0.91 -1.68
N ILE A 106 -6.28 -0.90 -0.36
CA ILE A 106 -6.28 -2.11 0.47
C ILE A 106 -7.33 -2.05 1.57
N THR A 107 -7.82 -3.21 1.99
CA THR A 107 -8.78 -3.35 3.09
C THR A 107 -8.09 -3.79 4.38
N LYS A 108 -8.78 -3.62 5.52
CA LYS A 108 -8.40 -4.17 6.83
C LYS A 108 -8.17 -5.68 6.76
N GLY A 109 -9.03 -6.40 6.02
CA GLY A 109 -8.91 -7.84 5.80
C GLY A 109 -7.66 -8.22 4.99
N TYR A 110 -7.29 -7.41 3.99
CA TYR A 110 -6.06 -7.66 3.24
C TYR A 110 -4.81 -7.42 4.11
N VAL A 111 -4.81 -6.37 4.93
CA VAL A 111 -3.74 -6.10 5.91
C VAL A 111 -3.59 -7.26 6.89
N SER A 112 -4.70 -7.80 7.41
CA SER A 112 -4.63 -8.91 8.37
C SER A 112 -4.10 -10.17 7.71
N LEU A 113 -4.54 -10.54 6.50
CA LEU A 113 -4.14 -11.80 5.86
C LEU A 113 -2.76 -11.76 5.17
N PHE A 114 -2.38 -10.59 4.65
CA PHE A 114 -1.23 -10.43 3.74
C PHE A 114 -0.28 -9.30 4.16
N SER A 115 -0.01 -9.16 5.47
CA SER A 115 0.80 -8.05 6.00
C SER A 115 2.20 -7.92 5.37
N VAL A 116 2.83 -9.03 4.97
CA VAL A 116 4.12 -9.02 4.24
C VAL A 116 3.96 -8.34 2.88
N TRP A 117 2.86 -8.57 2.16
CA TRP A 117 2.63 -7.98 0.84
C TRP A 117 2.22 -6.52 0.97
N VAL A 118 1.48 -6.17 2.03
CA VAL A 118 1.20 -4.76 2.34
C VAL A 118 2.50 -4.01 2.65
N HIS A 119 3.41 -4.62 3.40
CA HIS A 119 4.73 -4.05 3.64
C HIS A 119 5.50 -3.82 2.33
N ASP A 120 5.48 -4.77 1.40
CA ASP A 120 6.08 -4.61 0.07
C ASP A 120 5.41 -3.49 -0.72
N SER A 121 4.06 -3.42 -0.72
CA SER A 121 3.31 -2.35 -1.38
C SER A 121 3.61 -0.97 -0.79
N ILE A 122 3.82 -0.88 0.53
CA ILE A 122 4.29 0.35 1.18
C ILE A 122 5.65 0.75 0.61
N ILE A 123 6.63 -0.14 0.62
CA ILE A 123 7.98 0.15 0.10
C ILE A 123 7.92 0.57 -1.37
N ARG A 124 7.10 -0.10 -2.18
CA ARG A 124 6.91 0.21 -3.60
C ARG A 124 6.34 1.62 -3.79
N LEU A 125 5.32 2.00 -3.03
CA LEU A 125 4.77 3.36 -3.12
C LEU A 125 5.73 4.43 -2.57
N GLN A 126 6.51 4.11 -1.51
CA GLN A 126 7.56 4.99 -1.01
C GLN A 126 8.66 5.20 -2.07
N THR A 127 9.05 4.14 -2.77
CA THR A 127 10.00 4.18 -3.88
C THR A 127 9.54 5.17 -4.96
N ASP A 128 8.27 5.08 -5.34
CA ASP A 128 7.67 5.98 -6.33
C ASP A 128 7.64 7.42 -5.83
N CYS A 129 7.30 7.65 -4.55
CA CYS A 129 7.34 8.99 -3.95
C CYS A 129 8.75 9.61 -4.02
N TRP A 130 9.78 8.85 -3.63
CA TRP A 130 11.16 9.33 -3.65
C TRP A 130 11.69 9.58 -5.06
N LEU A 131 11.28 8.75 -6.02
CA LEU A 131 11.57 8.98 -7.44
C LEU A 131 10.98 10.31 -7.93
N GLN A 132 9.73 10.61 -7.55
CA GLN A 132 9.07 11.87 -7.94
C GLN A 132 9.71 13.09 -7.26
N LEU A 133 10.24 12.92 -6.06
CA LEU A 133 10.99 13.95 -5.34
C LEU A 133 12.43 14.12 -5.86
N GLY A 134 12.92 13.21 -6.72
CA GLY A 134 14.30 13.22 -7.25
C GLY A 134 15.36 12.80 -6.24
N ASP A 135 14.97 12.24 -5.10
CA ASP A 135 15.91 11.77 -4.07
C ASP A 135 16.36 10.32 -4.38
N PHE A 136 17.30 10.19 -5.30
CA PHE A 136 17.78 8.88 -5.77
C PHE A 136 18.51 8.07 -4.69
N SER A 137 19.12 8.74 -3.71
CA SER A 137 19.73 8.07 -2.56
C SER A 137 18.66 7.37 -1.73
N LYS A 138 17.54 8.05 -1.45
CA LYS A 138 16.40 7.44 -0.75
C LYS A 138 15.71 6.35 -1.55
N VAL A 139 15.63 6.49 -2.88
CA VAL A 139 15.14 5.40 -3.75
C VAL A 139 15.95 4.12 -3.53
N ILE A 140 17.29 4.21 -3.52
CA ILE A 140 18.16 3.04 -3.30
C ILE A 140 17.98 2.49 -1.88
N GLU A 141 18.02 3.34 -0.87
CA GLU A 141 17.86 2.96 0.55
C GLU A 141 16.56 2.18 0.79
N VAL A 142 15.45 2.69 0.26
CA VAL A 142 14.11 2.14 0.51
C VAL A 142 13.86 0.88 -0.33
N ALA A 143 14.30 0.85 -1.60
CA ALA A 143 13.92 -0.20 -2.53
C ALA A 143 14.87 -1.42 -2.50
N ALA A 144 16.15 -1.24 -2.12
CA ALA A 144 17.14 -2.32 -2.11
C ALA A 144 16.74 -3.56 -1.28
N PRO A 145 16.11 -3.43 -0.09
CA PRO A 145 15.70 -4.59 0.72
C PRO A 145 14.76 -5.56 0.01
N ILE A 146 13.95 -5.08 -0.95
CA ILE A 146 12.97 -5.91 -1.69
C ILE A 146 13.36 -6.18 -3.13
N ALA A 147 14.55 -5.77 -3.58
CA ALA A 147 14.98 -5.91 -4.98
C ALA A 147 14.94 -7.37 -5.47
N HIS A 148 15.26 -8.33 -4.59
CA HIS A 148 15.23 -9.77 -4.88
C HIS A 148 13.83 -10.32 -5.21
N LYS A 149 12.75 -9.57 -4.91
CA LYS A 149 11.36 -9.96 -5.19
C LYS A 149 10.94 -9.67 -6.63
N ASN A 150 11.76 -8.95 -7.41
CA ASN A 150 11.55 -8.69 -8.84
C ASN A 150 10.24 -7.94 -9.15
N TYR A 151 9.85 -6.96 -8.32
CA TYR A 151 8.82 -6.00 -8.70
C TYR A 151 9.34 -5.07 -9.79
N GLN A 152 8.57 -4.89 -10.86
CA GLN A 152 9.01 -4.12 -12.02
C GLN A 152 9.30 -2.65 -11.65
N ASN A 153 8.39 -1.98 -10.94
CA ASN A 153 8.59 -0.58 -10.54
C ASN A 153 9.85 -0.38 -9.67
N VAL A 154 10.19 -1.35 -8.81
CA VAL A 154 11.40 -1.32 -7.98
C VAL A 154 12.66 -1.50 -8.83
N ALA A 155 12.66 -2.45 -9.76
CA ALA A 155 13.79 -2.68 -10.65
C ALA A 155 14.09 -1.44 -11.51
N ASP A 156 13.04 -0.86 -12.10
CA ASP A 156 13.12 0.34 -12.93
C ASP A 156 13.61 1.55 -12.10
N ALA A 157 13.08 1.71 -10.87
CA ALA A 157 13.48 2.76 -9.95
C ALA A 157 14.97 2.68 -9.57
N LEU A 158 15.44 1.48 -9.21
CA LEU A 158 16.83 1.25 -8.83
C LEU A 158 17.77 1.47 -10.00
N GLN A 159 17.39 1.05 -11.22
CA GLN A 159 18.18 1.31 -12.42
C GLN A 159 18.29 2.81 -12.69
N LYS A 160 17.17 3.54 -12.63
CA LYS A 160 17.14 4.99 -12.81
C LYS A 160 18.00 5.71 -11.77
N ALA A 161 17.88 5.33 -10.49
CA ALA A 161 18.66 5.92 -9.41
C ALA A 161 20.17 5.72 -9.60
N LYS A 162 20.60 4.49 -9.90
CA LYS A 162 22.03 4.18 -10.15
C LYS A 162 22.64 5.02 -11.27
N ASN A 163 21.89 5.24 -12.35
CA ASN A 163 22.35 6.06 -13.48
C ASN A 163 22.52 7.54 -13.11
N GLN A 164 21.77 8.04 -12.13
CA GLN A 164 21.85 9.44 -11.69
C GLN A 164 22.90 9.66 -10.59
N THR A 165 23.20 8.64 -9.78
CA THR A 165 24.22 8.73 -8.72
C THR A 165 25.64 8.39 -9.21
N SER A 166 25.78 7.84 -10.42
CA SER A 166 27.09 7.54 -11.02
C SER A 166 27.70 8.70 -11.82
N LEU A 167 27.07 9.88 -11.77
CA LEU A 167 27.55 11.16 -12.32
C LEU A 167 28.01 12.08 -11.19
#